data_AF-A0A5C3NCA1-F1
#
_entry.id   AF-A0A5C3NCA1-F1
#
_cell.length_a   1.000
_cell.length_b   1.000
_cell.length_c   1.000
_cell.angle_alpha   90.00
_cell.angle_beta   90.00
_cell.angle_gamma   90.00
#
_symmetry.space_group_name_H-M   'P 1'
#
loop_
_entity.id
_entity.type
_entity.pdbx_description
1 polymer ?
#
loop_
_entity_poly.entity_id
_entity_poly.type
_entity_poly.pdbx_seq_one_letter_code
_entity_poly.pdbx_strand_id
1 'polypeptide(L)'
;MGARNKLKKVLSPTSHAAEPEPAMADDELMDELMAQLDSRDQTVQKESATVLSEIQEASQSPPAPQPEQPKKDRKARYQARQARKVATLMEQQGEGDAENAARIEQETKAEEAAINAVCEQLGLEMHEINPDGHCLFSAIADQLSLLGLLPSPKATYATARHAAADYIAAHPDDFIPFLPSAFGEDAPGAGDAGLMTPEQFQKYCHDIRSTGAWGGEPEILALARVYDVPIHVVQGGAPPIVVHDPAGAPNDPYDKNAKAVRISFHRRMYGLGEHYNSLRPKSMTSKLSDKIDDLLNR
;
A
#
# COMPACT_ATOMS: atom_id res chain seq x y z
N MET A 1 -32.67 78.92 4.31
CA MET A 1 -31.90 79.04 3.06
C MET A 1 -30.49 78.58 3.38
N GLY A 2 -29.85 77.56 2.80
CA GLY A 2 -30.18 76.67 1.70
C GLY A 2 -28.85 76.06 1.22
N ALA A 3 -28.75 74.72 1.19
CA ALA A 3 -28.12 73.89 0.15
C ALA A 3 -26.65 74.22 -0.26
N ARG A 4 -25.66 73.31 -0.24
CA ARG A 4 -25.50 72.08 -1.05
C ARG A 4 -24.09 71.50 -0.77
N ASN A 5 -23.95 70.19 -0.53
CA ASN A 5 -23.43 69.15 -1.46
C ASN A 5 -21.96 69.37 -1.93
N LYS A 6 -20.99 68.44 -1.86
CA LYS A 6 -21.06 67.01 -2.21
C LYS A 6 -19.96 66.17 -1.51
N LEU A 7 -20.37 65.00 -1.02
CA LEU A 7 -19.54 63.81 -0.80
C LEU A 7 -19.18 63.16 -2.15
N LYS A 8 -17.91 62.82 -2.36
CA LYS A 8 -17.40 61.71 -3.21
C LYS A 8 -16.09 61.24 -2.54
N LYS A 9 -16.08 60.12 -1.82
CA LYS A 9 -15.95 58.73 -2.31
C LYS A 9 -14.57 58.45 -2.90
N VAL A 10 -13.67 57.90 -2.09
CA VAL A 10 -12.84 56.75 -2.50
C VAL A 10 -12.77 55.79 -1.31
N LEU A 11 -13.36 54.61 -1.52
CA LEU A 11 -13.27 53.46 -0.64
C LEU A 11 -11.85 52.88 -0.72
N SER A 12 -11.28 52.49 0.41
CA SER A 12 -10.35 51.36 0.47
C SER A 12 -10.75 50.54 1.70
N PRO A 13 -11.50 49.46 1.50
CA PRO A 13 -11.88 48.57 2.58
C PRO A 13 -10.71 47.65 2.93
N THR A 14 -10.60 47.38 4.22
CA THR A 14 -9.99 46.20 4.85
C THR A 14 -9.82 45.01 3.89
N SER A 15 -8.57 44.60 3.65
CA SER A 15 -8.27 43.28 3.12
C SER A 15 -8.35 42.26 4.27
N HIS A 16 -9.50 41.60 4.40
CA HIS A 16 -9.56 40.27 5.00
C HIS A 16 -9.06 39.24 3.99
N ALA A 17 -8.33 38.25 4.52
CA ALA A 17 -8.14 36.88 4.06
C ALA A 17 -7.35 36.61 2.75
N ALA A 18 -6.30 35.82 2.91
CA ALA A 18 -6.26 34.50 2.28
C ALA A 18 -5.52 33.56 3.25
N GLU A 19 -6.29 32.76 3.99
CA GLU A 19 -5.78 31.53 4.59
C GLU A 19 -5.25 30.64 3.46
N PRO A 20 -4.18 29.86 3.66
CA PRO A 20 -3.70 28.94 2.65
C PRO A 20 -4.73 27.81 2.46
N GLU A 21 -5.43 27.83 1.33
CA GLU A 21 -6.25 26.71 0.84
C GLU A 21 -5.39 25.43 0.63
N PRO A 22 -6.02 24.25 0.76
CA PRO A 22 -5.37 23.06 1.29
C PRO A 22 -4.72 22.21 0.19
N ALA A 23 -3.39 22.22 0.11
CA ALA A 23 -2.65 21.24 -0.68
C ALA A 23 -2.82 19.78 -0.18
N MET A 24 -3.48 19.57 0.97
CA MET A 24 -3.78 18.26 1.53
C MET A 24 -5.04 17.61 0.95
N ALA A 25 -6.01 18.40 0.46
CA ALA A 25 -7.28 17.86 -0.04
C ALA A 25 -7.11 17.11 -1.37
N ASP A 26 -6.17 17.58 -2.21
CA ASP A 26 -5.84 16.91 -3.47
C ASP A 26 -5.16 15.54 -3.23
N ASP A 27 -4.30 15.41 -2.21
CA ASP A 27 -3.61 14.14 -1.91
C ASP A 27 -4.61 13.11 -1.35
N GLU A 28 -5.53 13.50 -0.45
CA GLU A 28 -6.57 12.62 0.12
C GLU A 28 -7.59 12.16 -0.92
N LEU A 29 -8.07 13.07 -1.78
CA LEU A 29 -9.02 12.74 -2.86
C LEU A 29 -8.39 11.76 -3.86
N MET A 30 -7.09 11.93 -4.10
CA MET A 30 -6.32 11.05 -4.96
C MET A 30 -6.07 9.68 -4.34
N ASP A 31 -5.82 9.60 -3.03
CA ASP A 31 -5.71 8.34 -2.29
C ASP A 31 -7.06 7.59 -2.30
N GLU A 32 -8.18 8.31 -2.16
CA GLU A 32 -9.52 7.73 -2.26
C GLU A 32 -9.81 7.19 -3.66
N LEU A 33 -9.48 7.96 -4.71
CA LEU A 33 -9.63 7.53 -6.10
C LEU A 33 -8.76 6.31 -6.42
N MET A 34 -7.58 6.22 -5.79
CA MET A 34 -6.67 5.07 -5.89
C MET A 34 -7.21 3.84 -5.16
N ALA A 35 -7.83 4.01 -3.99
CA ALA A 35 -8.49 2.91 -3.27
C ALA A 35 -9.69 2.36 -4.05
N GLN A 36 -10.45 3.23 -4.72
CA GLN A 36 -11.56 2.82 -5.60
C GLN A 36 -11.07 2.07 -6.84
N LEU A 37 -9.92 2.48 -7.35
CA LEU A 37 -9.19 1.82 -8.43
C LEU A 37 -8.76 0.38 -8.05
N ASP A 38 -8.52 0.13 -6.76
CA ASP A 38 -8.19 -1.17 -6.19
C ASP A 38 -9.44 -1.97 -5.73
N SER A 39 -10.66 -1.45 -5.94
CA SER A 39 -11.94 -2.12 -5.56
C SER A 39 -12.11 -3.49 -6.21
N ARG A 40 -12.91 -4.40 -5.63
CA ARG A 40 -13.27 -5.68 -6.29
C ARG A 40 -14.32 -5.50 -7.40
N ASP A 41 -14.98 -4.34 -7.45
CA ASP A 41 -16.04 -4.05 -8.42
C ASP A 41 -15.44 -3.52 -9.73
N GLN A 42 -15.57 -4.29 -10.81
CA GLN A 42 -15.06 -3.92 -12.13
C GLN A 42 -15.67 -2.62 -12.69
N THR A 43 -16.88 -2.24 -12.26
CA THR A 43 -17.51 -0.98 -12.70
C THR A 43 -16.86 0.21 -12.02
N VAL A 44 -16.68 0.13 -10.69
CA VAL A 44 -15.97 1.14 -9.89
C VAL A 44 -14.52 1.28 -10.37
N GLN A 45 -13.82 0.17 -10.59
CA GLN A 45 -12.46 0.20 -11.14
C GLN A 45 -12.39 0.92 -12.50
N LYS A 46 -13.33 0.65 -13.41
CA LYS A 46 -13.37 1.27 -14.75
C LYS A 46 -13.65 2.76 -14.68
N GLU A 47 -14.60 3.17 -13.84
CA GLU A 47 -14.94 4.57 -13.64
C GLU A 47 -13.75 5.33 -13.05
N SER A 48 -13.12 4.81 -11.99
CA SER A 48 -11.94 5.42 -11.38
C SER A 48 -10.73 5.48 -12.34
N ALA A 49 -10.50 4.44 -13.16
CA ALA A 49 -9.45 4.44 -14.18
C ALA A 49 -9.67 5.49 -15.27
N THR A 50 -10.92 5.68 -15.70
CA THR A 50 -11.29 6.69 -16.71
C THR A 50 -11.06 8.10 -16.17
N VAL A 51 -11.54 8.38 -14.95
CA VAL A 51 -11.37 9.68 -14.28
C VAL A 51 -9.89 10.03 -14.11
N LEU A 52 -9.05 9.06 -13.75
CA LEU A 52 -7.60 9.27 -13.63
C LEU A 52 -6.91 9.56 -14.96
N SER A 53 -7.34 8.91 -16.04
CA SER A 53 -6.83 9.19 -17.40
C SER A 53 -7.17 10.62 -17.81
N GLU A 54 -8.41 11.06 -17.59
CA GLU A 54 -8.86 12.42 -17.91
C GLU A 54 -8.09 13.49 -17.11
N ILE A 55 -7.86 13.26 -15.82
CA ILE A 55 -7.04 14.14 -14.96
C ILE A 55 -5.60 14.23 -15.47
N GLN A 56 -5.05 13.10 -15.93
CA GLN A 56 -3.69 13.05 -16.45
C GLN A 56 -3.55 13.74 -17.81
N GLU A 57 -4.53 13.59 -18.70
CA GLU A 57 -4.60 14.32 -19.98
C GLU A 57 -4.76 15.83 -19.77
N ALA A 58 -5.63 16.25 -18.83
CA ALA A 58 -5.80 17.66 -18.48
C ALA A 58 -4.51 18.30 -17.93
N SER A 59 -3.68 17.51 -17.25
CA SER A 59 -2.39 17.93 -16.70
C SER A 59 -1.27 18.13 -17.73
N GLN A 60 -1.46 17.71 -18.99
CA GLN A 60 -0.47 17.80 -20.08
C GLN A 60 -0.58 19.07 -20.94
N SER A 61 -1.39 20.05 -20.54
CA SER A 61 -1.43 21.36 -21.23
C SER A 61 -0.10 22.11 -21.10
N PRO A 62 0.40 22.80 -22.16
CA PRO A 62 1.74 23.39 -22.14
C PRO A 62 1.83 24.53 -21.12
N PRO A 63 2.87 24.57 -20.26
CA PRO A 63 3.04 25.68 -19.34
C PRO A 63 3.60 26.91 -20.07
N ALA A 64 3.03 28.09 -19.80
CA ALA A 64 3.66 29.36 -20.12
C ALA A 64 5.01 29.51 -19.37
N PRO A 65 6.02 30.17 -19.94
CA PRO A 65 7.37 30.18 -19.39
C PRO A 65 7.45 31.03 -18.11
N GLN A 66 7.80 30.40 -16.98
CA GLN A 66 8.31 31.07 -15.79
C GLN A 66 9.48 30.29 -15.19
N PRO A 67 10.47 30.97 -14.57
CA PRO A 67 11.76 30.37 -14.21
C PRO A 67 11.70 29.53 -12.92
N GLU A 68 12.72 28.68 -12.82
CA GLU A 68 12.91 27.47 -12.03
C GLU A 68 12.80 27.59 -10.49
N GLN A 69 12.22 26.54 -9.87
CA GLN A 69 12.61 26.02 -8.55
C GLN A 69 12.43 24.47 -8.47
N PRO A 70 13.29 23.75 -7.72
CA PRO A 70 13.40 22.28 -7.77
C PRO A 70 12.42 21.59 -6.81
N LYS A 71 11.11 21.71 -7.04
CA LYS A 71 10.05 20.95 -6.32
C LYS A 71 9.36 19.89 -7.21
N LYS A 72 9.77 19.74 -8.47
CA LYS A 72 9.03 18.97 -9.48
C LYS A 72 9.23 17.46 -9.45
N ASP A 73 10.16 16.92 -8.65
CA ASP A 73 10.48 15.49 -8.70
C ASP A 73 9.41 14.60 -8.02
N ARG A 74 8.78 15.06 -6.93
CA ARG A 74 7.73 14.31 -6.21
C ARG A 74 6.45 14.17 -7.04
N LYS A 75 5.99 15.27 -7.64
CA LYS A 75 4.79 15.30 -8.48
C LYS A 75 5.03 14.51 -9.77
N ALA A 76 6.22 14.63 -10.38
CA ALA A 76 6.57 13.87 -11.57
C ALA A 76 6.66 12.35 -11.32
N ARG A 77 7.19 11.91 -10.17
CA ARG A 77 7.25 10.49 -9.82
C ARG A 77 5.90 9.90 -9.45
N TYR A 78 5.07 10.66 -8.72
CA TYR A 78 3.68 10.27 -8.43
C TYR A 78 2.87 10.14 -9.71
N GLN A 79 2.97 11.13 -10.60
CA GLN A 79 2.39 11.08 -11.94
C GLN A 79 2.96 9.96 -12.80
N ALA A 80 4.26 9.65 -12.71
CA ALA A 80 4.85 8.53 -13.44
C ALA A 80 4.38 7.17 -12.92
N ARG A 81 4.16 7.03 -11.60
CA ARG A 81 3.59 5.81 -11.00
C ARG A 81 2.12 5.65 -11.34
N GLN A 82 1.34 6.74 -11.32
CA GLN A 82 -0.04 6.78 -11.82
C GLN A 82 -0.10 6.44 -13.30
N ALA A 83 0.76 7.04 -14.13
CA ALA A 83 0.85 6.78 -15.55
C ALA A 83 1.16 5.31 -15.84
N ARG A 84 2.09 4.70 -15.10
CA ARG A 84 2.38 3.27 -15.21
C ARG A 84 1.18 2.42 -14.76
N LYS A 85 0.49 2.79 -13.67
CA LYS A 85 -0.68 2.06 -13.13
C LYS A 85 -1.87 2.11 -14.10
N VAL A 86 -2.15 3.27 -14.68
CA VAL A 86 -3.16 3.47 -15.73
C VAL A 86 -2.74 2.80 -17.03
N ALA A 87 -1.46 2.88 -17.42
CA ALA A 87 -0.96 2.21 -18.62
C ALA A 87 -1.05 0.68 -18.52
N THR A 88 -0.73 0.07 -17.37
CA THR A 88 -0.90 -1.38 -17.17
C THR A 88 -2.37 -1.79 -17.27
N LEU A 89 -3.30 -0.99 -16.71
CA LEU A 89 -4.73 -1.22 -16.89
C LEU A 89 -5.17 -1.08 -18.36
N MET A 90 -4.70 -0.05 -19.05
CA MET A 90 -5.02 0.18 -20.46
C MET A 90 -4.39 -0.86 -21.38
N GLU A 91 -3.22 -1.39 -21.05
CA GLU A 91 -2.55 -2.48 -21.78
C GLU A 91 -3.28 -3.81 -21.55
N GLN A 92 -3.76 -4.06 -20.33
CA GLN A 92 -4.71 -5.16 -20.04
C GLN A 92 -6.05 -5.01 -20.79
N GLN A 93 -6.43 -3.79 -21.16
CA GLN A 93 -7.63 -3.49 -21.94
C GLN A 93 -7.37 -3.40 -23.47
N GLY A 94 -6.14 -3.16 -23.89
CA GLY A 94 -5.83 -2.59 -25.20
C GLY A 94 -5.45 -3.59 -26.29
N GLU A 95 -4.83 -4.72 -25.97
CA GLU A 95 -4.36 -5.68 -26.98
C GLU A 95 -4.55 -7.15 -26.51
N GLY A 96 -5.75 -7.71 -26.70
CA GLY A 96 -6.08 -9.15 -26.58
C GLY A 96 -6.32 -9.68 -25.15
N ASP A 97 -7.27 -10.56 -24.85
CA ASP A 97 -8.32 -11.31 -25.57
C ASP A 97 -9.19 -11.91 -24.42
N ALA A 98 -10.42 -12.37 -24.61
CA ALA A 98 -11.20 -12.99 -23.52
C ALA A 98 -10.42 -14.10 -22.76
N GLU A 99 -9.46 -14.73 -23.43
CA GLU A 99 -8.50 -15.69 -22.89
C GLU A 99 -7.54 -15.09 -21.84
N ASN A 100 -7.06 -13.85 -22.00
CA ASN A 100 -6.18 -13.22 -21.02
C ASN A 100 -6.94 -12.89 -19.73
N ALA A 101 -8.17 -12.37 -19.86
CA ALA A 101 -9.07 -12.15 -18.74
C ALA A 101 -9.42 -13.48 -18.04
N ALA A 102 -9.72 -14.53 -18.81
CA ALA A 102 -10.00 -15.86 -18.27
C ALA A 102 -8.79 -16.48 -17.56
N ARG A 103 -7.59 -16.32 -18.12
CA ARG A 103 -6.34 -16.74 -17.47
C ARG A 103 -6.11 -15.98 -16.17
N ILE A 104 -6.33 -14.66 -16.17
CA ILE A 104 -6.18 -13.84 -14.97
C ILE A 104 -7.12 -14.31 -13.87
N GLU A 105 -8.41 -14.49 -14.21
CA GLU A 105 -9.43 -15.01 -13.31
C GLU A 105 -9.09 -16.41 -12.76
N GLN A 106 -8.59 -17.30 -13.63
CA GLN A 106 -8.17 -18.64 -13.23
C GLN A 106 -6.97 -18.61 -12.26
N GLU A 107 -5.96 -17.78 -12.55
CA GLU A 107 -4.80 -17.60 -11.69
C GLU A 107 -5.19 -16.97 -10.33
N THR A 108 -6.09 -15.99 -10.32
CA THR A 108 -6.62 -15.40 -9.07
C THR A 108 -7.37 -16.43 -8.24
N LYS A 109 -8.23 -17.25 -8.86
CA LYS A 109 -8.92 -18.36 -8.15
C LYS A 109 -7.95 -19.40 -7.63
N ALA A 110 -6.90 -19.73 -8.37
CA ALA A 110 -5.88 -20.67 -7.93
C ALA A 110 -5.08 -20.12 -6.74
N GLU A 111 -4.72 -18.83 -6.77
CA GLU A 111 -4.08 -18.12 -5.65
C GLU A 111 -4.97 -18.15 -4.40
N GLU A 112 -6.24 -17.76 -4.53
CA GLU A 112 -7.20 -17.76 -3.43
C GLU A 112 -7.40 -19.16 -2.86
N ALA A 113 -7.55 -20.19 -3.71
CA ALA A 113 -7.68 -21.57 -3.27
C ALA A 113 -6.44 -22.07 -2.51
N ALA A 114 -5.23 -21.73 -2.99
CA ALA A 114 -3.99 -22.11 -2.35
C ALA A 114 -3.83 -21.46 -0.97
N ILE A 115 -4.12 -20.16 -0.86
CA ILE A 115 -4.09 -19.42 0.41
C ILE A 115 -5.13 -19.99 1.38
N ASN A 116 -6.36 -20.22 0.92
CA ASN A 116 -7.44 -20.77 1.74
C ASN A 116 -7.11 -22.17 2.27
N ALA A 117 -6.50 -23.03 1.46
CA ALA A 117 -6.07 -24.36 1.92
C ALA A 117 -5.06 -24.28 3.08
N VAL A 118 -4.11 -23.35 3.03
CA VAL A 118 -3.16 -23.11 4.12
C VAL A 118 -3.88 -22.55 5.36
N CYS A 119 -4.79 -21.58 5.17
CA CYS A 119 -5.60 -21.04 6.25
C CYS A 119 -6.43 -22.12 6.95
N GLU A 120 -7.10 -22.99 6.20
CA GLU A 120 -7.85 -24.13 6.75
C GLU A 120 -6.95 -25.09 7.53
N GLN A 121 -5.80 -25.45 6.95
CA GLN A 121 -4.83 -26.31 7.60
C GLN A 121 -4.39 -25.72 8.95
N LEU A 122 -4.20 -24.41 9.03
CA LEU A 122 -3.80 -23.70 10.26
C LEU A 122 -4.98 -23.36 11.19
N GLY A 123 -6.22 -23.52 10.74
CA GLY A 123 -7.42 -23.11 11.48
C GLY A 123 -7.57 -21.59 11.58
N LEU A 124 -7.16 -20.88 10.53
CA LEU A 124 -7.24 -19.43 10.38
C LEU A 124 -8.38 -19.03 9.44
N GLU A 125 -8.84 -17.80 9.60
CA GLU A 125 -9.77 -17.10 8.73
C GLU A 125 -9.18 -15.76 8.31
N MET A 126 -9.51 -15.33 7.10
CA MET A 126 -9.03 -14.08 6.54
C MET A 126 -9.83 -12.91 7.14
N HIS A 127 -9.12 -11.92 7.65
CA HIS A 127 -9.66 -10.64 8.06
C HIS A 127 -9.28 -9.60 7.02
N GLU A 128 -10.29 -9.14 6.27
CA GLU A 128 -10.11 -8.18 5.20
C GLU A 128 -9.61 -6.83 5.75
N ILE A 129 -8.52 -6.36 5.15
CA ILE A 129 -7.92 -5.05 5.37
C ILE A 129 -8.27 -4.18 4.15
N ASN A 130 -8.45 -2.88 4.38
CA ASN A 130 -8.71 -1.93 3.29
C ASN A 130 -7.61 -2.01 2.22
N PRO A 131 -7.97 -2.10 0.93
CA PRO A 131 -7.00 -2.17 -0.18
C PRO A 131 -6.44 -0.79 -0.50
N ASP A 132 -5.67 -0.24 0.43
CA ASP A 132 -4.97 1.04 0.30
C ASP A 132 -3.45 0.83 0.39
N GLY A 133 -2.68 1.91 0.24
CA GLY A 133 -1.23 1.85 0.35
C GLY A 133 -0.71 1.45 1.74
N HIS A 134 -1.58 1.33 2.74
CA HIS A 134 -1.25 0.97 4.12
C HIS A 134 -1.56 -0.49 4.47
N CYS A 135 -2.10 -1.29 3.54
CA CYS A 135 -2.58 -2.65 3.77
C CYS A 135 -1.60 -3.55 4.56
N LEU A 136 -0.31 -3.58 4.19
CA LEU A 136 0.72 -4.36 4.89
C LEU A 136 0.81 -3.96 6.38
N PHE A 137 0.95 -2.67 6.64
CA PHE A 137 1.14 -2.13 7.98
C PHE A 137 -0.13 -2.29 8.82
N SER A 138 -1.30 -2.13 8.22
CA SER A 138 -2.61 -2.38 8.85
C SER A 138 -2.77 -3.85 9.23
N ALA A 139 -2.42 -4.78 8.33
CA ALA A 139 -2.48 -6.22 8.59
C ALA A 139 -1.56 -6.65 9.74
N ILE A 140 -0.32 -6.15 9.76
CA ILE A 140 0.63 -6.45 10.84
C ILE A 140 0.19 -5.78 12.15
N ALA A 141 -0.27 -4.53 12.13
CA ALA A 141 -0.74 -3.84 13.32
C ALA A 141 -1.93 -4.57 13.98
N ASP A 142 -2.87 -5.08 13.17
CA ASP A 142 -3.97 -5.91 13.64
C ASP A 142 -3.46 -7.15 14.39
N GLN A 143 -2.54 -7.90 13.78
CA GLN A 143 -1.95 -9.09 14.38
C GLN A 143 -1.18 -8.78 15.68
N LEU A 144 -0.41 -7.69 15.71
CA LEU A 144 0.31 -7.25 16.91
C LEU A 144 -0.65 -6.92 18.06
N SER A 145 -1.83 -6.37 17.76
CA SER A 145 -2.92 -6.17 18.72
C SER A 145 -3.44 -7.50 19.27
N LEU A 146 -3.73 -8.45 18.38
CA LEU A 146 -4.25 -9.78 18.74
C LEU A 146 -3.27 -10.58 19.61
N LEU A 147 -1.97 -10.43 19.37
CA LEU A 147 -0.92 -11.06 20.16
C LEU A 147 -0.60 -10.32 21.48
N GLY A 148 -1.27 -9.19 21.74
CA GLY A 148 -1.05 -8.35 22.92
C GLY A 148 0.31 -7.64 22.94
N LEU A 149 0.98 -7.54 21.79
CA LEU A 149 2.27 -6.86 21.64
C LEU A 149 2.09 -5.35 21.48
N LEU A 150 0.98 -4.92 20.88
CA LEU A 150 0.55 -3.53 20.84
C LEU A 150 -0.83 -3.36 21.50
N PRO A 151 -1.03 -2.34 22.34
CA PRO A 151 -2.37 -1.96 22.78
C PRO A 151 -3.22 -1.55 21.58
N SER A 152 -4.50 -1.94 21.54
CA SER A 152 -5.41 -1.63 20.43
C SER A 152 -5.42 -0.15 19.98
N PRO A 153 -5.38 0.87 20.87
CA PRO A 153 -5.32 2.27 20.44
C PRO A 153 -4.02 2.66 19.70
N LYS A 154 -2.96 1.87 19.86
CA LYS A 154 -1.65 2.05 19.21
C LYS A 154 -1.43 1.06 18.06
N ALA A 155 -2.31 0.08 17.88
CA ALA A 155 -2.25 -0.87 16.79
C ALA A 155 -2.77 -0.24 15.50
N THR A 156 -2.01 0.73 14.98
CA THR A 156 -2.34 1.49 13.77
C THR A 156 -1.28 1.28 12.71
N TYR A 157 -1.66 1.43 11.44
CA TYR A 157 -0.70 1.42 10.33
C TYR A 157 0.43 2.45 10.55
N ALA A 158 0.12 3.60 11.13
CA ALA A 158 1.08 4.66 11.39
C ALA A 158 2.15 4.17 12.37
N THR A 159 1.76 3.52 13.46
CA THR A 159 2.71 2.95 14.43
C THR A 159 3.61 1.90 13.80
N ALA A 160 3.06 1.00 12.98
CA ALA A 160 3.86 0.01 12.25
C ALA A 160 4.81 0.66 11.23
N ARG A 161 4.38 1.66 10.47
CA ARG A 161 5.23 2.42 9.54
C ARG A 161 6.41 3.08 10.23
N HIS A 162 6.16 3.74 11.36
CA HIS A 162 7.20 4.41 12.14
C HIS A 162 8.22 3.39 12.65
N ALA A 163 7.75 2.27 13.21
CA ALA A 163 8.60 1.19 13.68
C ALA A 163 9.49 0.61 12.57
N ALA A 164 8.91 0.30 11.41
CA ALA A 164 9.65 -0.24 10.27
C ALA A 164 10.70 0.76 9.76
N ALA A 165 10.31 2.00 9.49
CA ALA A 165 11.20 3.02 8.95
C ALA A 165 12.36 3.35 9.90
N ASP A 166 12.09 3.46 11.21
CA ASP A 166 13.12 3.75 12.20
C ASP A 166 14.12 2.61 12.33
N TYR A 167 13.62 1.37 12.28
CA TYR A 167 14.50 0.20 12.34
C TYR A 167 15.36 0.09 11.10
N ILE A 168 14.78 0.25 9.91
CA ILE A 168 15.53 0.24 8.64
C ILE A 168 16.61 1.33 8.65
N ALA A 169 16.23 2.56 9.01
CA ALA A 169 17.16 3.68 9.08
C ALA A 169 18.33 3.46 10.06
N ALA A 170 18.11 2.70 11.14
CA ALA A 170 19.13 2.36 12.12
C ALA A 170 20.05 1.19 11.69
N HIS A 171 19.67 0.41 10.67
CA HIS A 171 20.40 -0.79 10.23
C HIS A 171 20.65 -0.80 8.70
N PRO A 172 21.26 0.25 8.12
CA PRO A 172 21.36 0.40 6.67
C PRO A 172 22.03 -0.80 5.96
N ASP A 173 23.07 -1.38 6.55
CA ASP A 173 23.82 -2.49 5.95
C ASP A 173 22.97 -3.75 5.74
N ASP A 174 21.93 -3.95 6.57
CA ASP A 174 21.03 -5.09 6.48
C ASP A 174 19.97 -4.93 5.38
N PHE A 175 19.68 -3.69 4.97
CA PHE A 175 18.53 -3.38 4.10
C PHE A 175 18.94 -2.86 2.73
N ILE A 176 20.01 -2.06 2.62
CA ILE A 176 20.48 -1.48 1.34
C ILE A 176 20.62 -2.52 0.22
N PRO A 177 21.14 -3.75 0.46
CA PRO A 177 21.27 -4.76 -0.60
C PRO A 177 19.94 -5.18 -1.25
N PHE A 178 18.81 -5.00 -0.56
CA PHE A 178 17.48 -5.41 -1.01
C PHE A 178 16.65 -4.24 -1.56
N LEU A 179 17.16 -3.01 -1.45
CA LEU A 179 16.44 -1.82 -1.89
C LEU A 179 16.89 -1.40 -3.29
N PRO A 180 15.99 -1.38 -4.28
CA PRO A 180 16.34 -1.00 -5.64
C PRO A 180 16.78 0.46 -5.67
N SER A 181 17.93 0.75 -6.30
CA SER A 181 18.31 2.14 -6.53
C SER A 181 17.28 2.83 -7.41
N ALA A 182 16.99 4.10 -7.10
CA ALA A 182 15.97 4.88 -7.82
C ALA A 182 16.28 5.10 -9.31
N PHE A 183 17.43 4.60 -9.79
CA PHE A 183 17.98 4.82 -11.11
C PHE A 183 18.05 3.54 -11.96
N GLY A 184 17.81 2.35 -11.39
CA GLY A 184 18.10 1.11 -12.10
C GLY A 184 19.59 0.96 -12.41
N GLU A 185 20.01 -0.21 -12.87
CA GLU A 185 21.43 -0.49 -13.16
C GLU A 185 22.01 0.40 -14.27
N ASP A 186 21.16 1.06 -15.07
CA ASP A 186 21.55 1.74 -16.31
C ASP A 186 21.56 3.30 -16.25
N ALA A 187 21.26 3.96 -15.13
CA ALA A 187 21.22 5.43 -15.11
C ALA A 187 22.49 6.13 -14.54
N PRO A 188 22.75 7.39 -14.96
CA PRO A 188 23.92 8.14 -14.52
C PRO A 188 23.87 8.42 -13.02
N GLY A 189 24.81 7.86 -12.26
CA GLY A 189 24.88 8.00 -10.80
C GLY A 189 24.68 6.69 -10.03
N ALA A 190 24.41 5.57 -10.71
CA ALA A 190 24.58 4.24 -10.12
C ALA A 190 26.06 4.05 -9.76
N GLY A 191 26.41 4.21 -8.48
CA GLY A 191 27.76 3.89 -8.02
C GLY A 191 27.96 2.38 -8.12
N ASP A 192 28.88 1.94 -8.99
CA ASP A 192 29.58 0.65 -9.18
C ASP A 192 28.86 -0.71 -8.96
N ALA A 193 27.65 -0.75 -8.41
CA ALA A 193 26.93 -1.95 -7.99
C ALA A 193 25.39 -1.82 -8.04
N GLY A 194 24.83 -0.73 -8.60
CA GLY A 194 23.37 -0.55 -8.69
C GLY A 194 22.64 -0.32 -7.35
N LEU A 195 23.39 -0.10 -6.26
CA LEU A 195 22.89 0.10 -4.90
C LEU A 195 22.42 1.54 -4.64
N MET A 196 21.50 1.72 -3.68
CA MET A 196 21.02 3.04 -3.27
C MET A 196 22.12 3.92 -2.66
N THR A 197 22.12 5.21 -2.99
CA THR A 197 22.94 6.20 -2.27
C THR A 197 22.39 6.46 -0.87
N PRO A 198 23.20 6.97 0.08
CA PRO A 198 22.73 7.33 1.41
C PRO A 198 21.54 8.31 1.40
N GLU A 199 21.53 9.28 0.49
CA GLU A 199 20.43 10.25 0.35
C GLU A 199 19.15 9.58 -0.16
N GLN A 200 19.28 8.65 -1.11
CA GLN A 200 18.13 7.87 -1.58
C GLN A 200 17.57 6.98 -0.47
N PHE A 201 18.44 6.37 0.32
CA PHE A 201 18.05 5.53 1.45
C PHE A 201 17.32 6.32 2.54
N GLN A 202 17.80 7.52 2.88
CA GLN A 202 17.09 8.42 3.80
C GLN A 202 15.71 8.80 3.25
N LYS A 203 15.62 9.07 1.94
CA LYS A 203 14.34 9.35 1.30
C LYS A 203 13.40 8.15 1.37
N TYR A 204 13.89 6.94 1.13
CA TYR A 204 13.11 5.70 1.27
C TYR A 204 12.50 5.57 2.67
N CYS A 205 13.34 5.71 3.72
CA CYS A 205 12.86 5.64 5.09
C CYS A 205 11.80 6.70 5.39
N HIS A 206 11.98 7.93 4.88
CA HIS A 206 10.99 9.00 5.01
C HIS A 206 9.66 8.67 4.30
N ASP A 207 9.73 8.18 3.06
CA ASP A 207 8.55 7.82 2.28
C ASP A 207 7.74 6.72 2.98
N ILE A 208 8.42 5.65 3.46
CA ILE A 208 7.77 4.56 4.22
C ILE A 208 7.11 5.09 5.50
N ARG A 209 7.79 6.00 6.21
CA ARG A 209 7.32 6.57 7.49
C ARG A 209 6.10 7.48 7.34
N SER A 210 6.06 8.30 6.28
CA SER A 210 5.20 9.49 6.23
C SER A 210 4.22 9.52 5.06
N THR A 211 4.19 8.50 4.20
CA THR A 211 3.31 8.49 3.02
C THR A 211 2.55 7.17 2.88
N GLY A 212 1.65 7.07 1.90
CA GLY A 212 1.00 5.84 1.45
C GLY A 212 1.90 4.90 0.63
N ALA A 213 3.23 5.03 0.71
CA ALA A 213 4.15 4.12 0.02
C ALA A 213 3.89 2.67 0.46
N TRP A 214 3.74 1.78 -0.52
CA TRP A 214 3.55 0.35 -0.28
C TRP A 214 4.80 -0.22 0.39
N GLY A 215 4.62 -1.04 1.41
CA GLY A 215 5.73 -1.78 2.01
C GLY A 215 5.86 -3.17 1.40
N GLY A 216 6.98 -3.84 1.68
CA GLY A 216 7.22 -5.21 1.24
C GLY A 216 8.16 -5.97 2.18
N GLU A 217 9.00 -6.83 1.58
CA GLU A 217 9.97 -7.68 2.29
C GLU A 217 10.84 -6.91 3.31
N PRO A 218 11.44 -5.74 2.98
CA PRO A 218 12.29 -5.01 3.94
C PRO A 218 11.51 -4.59 5.19
N GLU A 219 10.27 -4.11 5.01
CA GLU A 219 9.43 -3.68 6.12
C GLU A 219 8.95 -4.86 6.97
N ILE A 220 8.64 -6.00 6.35
CA ILE A 220 8.24 -7.22 7.07
C ILE A 220 9.40 -7.69 7.94
N LEU A 221 10.62 -7.78 7.38
CA LEU A 221 11.80 -8.16 8.12
C LEU A 221 12.10 -7.19 9.27
N ALA A 222 12.00 -5.88 9.02
CA ALA A 222 12.18 -4.86 10.03
C ALA A 222 11.16 -5.01 11.18
N LEU A 223 9.87 -5.21 10.86
CA LEU A 223 8.82 -5.36 11.85
C LEU A 223 8.96 -6.65 12.67
N ALA A 224 9.39 -7.75 12.04
CA ALA A 224 9.69 -8.98 12.75
C ALA A 224 10.76 -8.76 13.83
N ARG A 225 11.82 -8.00 13.48
CA ARG A 225 12.92 -7.66 14.39
C ARG A 225 12.56 -6.62 15.45
N VAL A 226 11.73 -5.62 15.12
CA VAL A 226 11.29 -4.60 16.09
C VAL A 226 10.45 -5.21 17.21
N TYR A 227 9.52 -6.10 16.85
CA TYR A 227 8.56 -6.67 17.79
C TYR A 227 9.00 -8.02 18.35
N ASP A 228 10.18 -8.51 17.94
CA ASP A 228 10.75 -9.81 18.33
C ASP A 228 9.72 -10.94 18.20
N VAL A 229 9.05 -10.98 17.04
CA VAL A 229 8.01 -11.95 16.74
C VAL A 229 8.13 -12.39 15.27
N PRO A 230 8.09 -13.71 14.99
CA PRO A 230 8.08 -14.18 13.62
C PRO A 230 6.87 -13.67 12.84
N ILE A 231 7.08 -13.30 11.57
CA ILE A 231 6.00 -12.95 10.63
C ILE A 231 5.91 -14.02 9.55
N HIS A 232 4.76 -14.69 9.49
CA HIS A 232 4.44 -15.70 8.49
C HIS A 232 3.53 -15.09 7.43
N VAL A 233 4.00 -15.10 6.18
CA VAL A 233 3.27 -14.61 5.03
C VAL A 233 2.76 -15.82 4.24
N VAL A 234 1.45 -16.04 4.28
CA VAL A 234 0.77 -17.06 3.47
C VAL A 234 0.56 -16.53 2.07
N GLN A 235 0.95 -17.27 1.05
CA GLN A 235 0.84 -16.86 -0.35
C GLN A 235 0.45 -18.02 -1.26
N GLY A 236 -0.04 -17.72 -2.47
CA GLY A 236 -0.36 -18.75 -3.48
C GLY A 236 0.87 -19.36 -4.18
N GLY A 237 2.08 -18.85 -3.90
CA GLY A 237 3.34 -19.30 -4.47
C GLY A 237 3.99 -20.48 -3.74
N ALA A 238 5.20 -20.84 -4.18
CA ALA A 238 6.08 -21.78 -3.48
C ALA A 238 7.30 -21.03 -2.91
N PRO A 239 7.56 -21.10 -1.59
CA PRO A 239 6.81 -21.85 -0.58
C PRO A 239 5.44 -21.20 -0.26
N PRO A 240 4.47 -21.98 0.24
CA PRO A 240 3.13 -21.47 0.60
C PRO A 240 3.14 -20.55 1.82
N ILE A 241 4.17 -20.65 2.66
CA ILE A 241 4.41 -19.77 3.81
C ILE A 241 5.86 -19.28 3.74
N VAL A 242 6.03 -17.96 3.67
CA VAL A 242 7.35 -17.30 3.83
C VAL A 242 7.50 -16.89 5.29
N VAL A 243 8.58 -17.33 5.92
CA VAL A 243 8.84 -17.10 7.35
C VAL A 243 9.93 -16.05 7.52
N HIS A 244 9.61 -14.99 8.25
CA HIS A 244 10.54 -13.95 8.65
C HIS A 244 10.78 -14.09 10.15
N ASP A 245 11.83 -14.80 10.52
CA ASP A 245 12.19 -15.03 11.91
C ASP A 245 13.24 -14.01 12.37
N PRO A 246 13.00 -13.26 13.47
CA PRO A 246 13.96 -12.26 13.96
C PRO A 246 15.29 -12.87 14.43
N ALA A 247 15.32 -14.14 14.84
CA ALA A 247 16.51 -14.85 15.30
C ALA A 247 17.19 -15.68 14.21
N GLY A 248 16.63 -15.71 12.98
CA GLY A 248 17.20 -16.42 11.83
C GLY A 248 17.06 -17.94 11.85
N ALA A 249 16.37 -18.50 12.85
CA ALA A 249 16.06 -19.94 12.93
C ALA A 249 14.55 -20.14 12.70
N PRO A 250 14.12 -20.67 11.55
CA PRO A 250 12.70 -20.80 11.25
C PRO A 250 12.04 -21.80 12.20
N ASN A 251 11.03 -21.34 12.92
CA ASN A 251 10.07 -22.20 13.61
C ASN A 251 9.21 -22.96 12.57
N ASP A 252 8.58 -24.07 12.97
CA ASP A 252 7.63 -24.77 12.10
C ASP A 252 6.48 -23.82 11.70
N PRO A 253 6.38 -23.42 10.41
CA PRO A 253 5.34 -22.48 9.99
C PRO A 253 3.93 -23.05 10.14
N TYR A 254 3.81 -24.38 10.31
CA TYR A 254 2.56 -25.08 10.51
C TYR A 254 2.16 -25.30 11.97
N ASP A 255 2.98 -24.87 12.93
CA ASP A 255 2.58 -24.88 14.34
C ASP A 255 1.48 -23.84 14.59
N LYS A 256 0.27 -24.34 14.88
CA LYS A 256 -0.92 -23.53 15.18
C LYS A 256 -0.81 -22.77 16.50
N ASN A 257 0.02 -23.25 17.42
CA ASN A 257 0.21 -22.67 18.74
C ASN A 257 1.39 -21.69 18.78
N ALA A 258 2.20 -21.63 17.72
CA ALA A 258 3.31 -20.70 17.64
C ALA A 258 2.80 -19.25 17.68
N LYS A 259 3.44 -18.44 18.53
CA LYS A 259 3.21 -17.00 18.64
C LYS A 259 3.89 -16.31 17.45
N ALA A 260 3.14 -16.17 16.36
CA ALA A 260 3.58 -15.56 15.13
C ALA A 260 2.49 -14.62 14.59
N VAL A 261 2.92 -13.51 14.01
CA VAL A 261 2.07 -12.64 13.18
C VAL A 261 1.78 -13.40 11.89
N ARG A 262 0.50 -13.55 11.53
CA ARG A 262 0.10 -14.26 10.32
C ARG A 262 -0.66 -13.31 9.39
N ILE A 263 -0.15 -13.12 8.19
CA ILE A 263 -0.77 -12.31 7.14
C ILE A 263 -0.82 -13.11 5.84
N SER A 264 -1.73 -12.75 4.94
CA SER A 264 -1.79 -13.34 3.59
C SER A 264 -1.41 -12.31 2.54
N PHE A 265 -0.63 -12.72 1.56
CA PHE A 265 -0.22 -11.93 0.41
C PHE A 265 -0.99 -12.38 -0.84
N HIS A 266 -1.61 -11.42 -1.51
CA HIS A 266 -2.42 -11.63 -2.70
C HIS A 266 -1.86 -10.77 -3.83
N ARG A 267 -1.40 -11.37 -4.92
CA ARG A 267 -0.81 -10.63 -6.03
C ARG A 267 -1.87 -10.18 -7.04
N ARG A 268 -3.01 -10.89 -7.10
CA ARG A 268 -3.98 -10.80 -8.21
C ARG A 268 -5.43 -10.68 -7.73
N MET A 269 -5.67 -10.64 -6.42
CA MET A 269 -7.01 -10.53 -5.82
C MET A 269 -7.65 -9.15 -6.02
N TYR A 270 -6.84 -8.09 -6.18
CA TYR A 270 -7.29 -6.72 -6.40
C TYR A 270 -6.79 -6.21 -7.75
N GLY A 271 -7.54 -5.29 -8.36
CA GLY A 271 -7.38 -4.90 -9.76
C GLY A 271 -5.99 -4.39 -10.16
N LEU A 272 -5.18 -3.90 -9.20
CA LEU A 272 -3.94 -3.19 -9.51
C LEU A 272 -2.70 -3.67 -8.75
N GLY A 273 -2.75 -4.84 -8.12
CA GLY A 273 -1.55 -5.53 -7.67
C GLY A 273 -1.63 -6.12 -6.27
N GLU A 274 -0.51 -5.99 -5.57
CA GLU A 274 -0.21 -6.67 -4.31
C GLU A 274 -1.03 -6.13 -3.14
N HIS A 275 -1.61 -7.05 -2.37
CA HIS A 275 -2.41 -6.72 -1.18
C HIS A 275 -2.12 -7.66 -0.02
N TYR A 276 -2.23 -7.14 1.20
CA TYR A 276 -2.07 -7.91 2.42
C TYR A 276 -3.34 -7.89 3.27
N ASN A 277 -3.77 -9.06 3.73
CA ASN A 277 -4.83 -9.24 4.72
C ASN A 277 -4.27 -9.85 6.01
N SER A 278 -4.96 -9.63 7.12
CA SER A 278 -4.64 -10.24 8.41
C SER A 278 -5.26 -11.65 8.50
N LEU A 279 -4.57 -12.61 9.12
CA LEU A 279 -5.10 -13.97 9.33
C LEU A 279 -5.40 -14.21 10.80
N ARG A 280 -6.68 -14.32 11.14
CA ARG A 280 -7.13 -14.48 12.53
C ARG A 280 -7.48 -15.94 12.83
N PRO A 281 -7.40 -16.41 14.08
CA PRO A 281 -7.88 -17.75 14.43
C PRO A 281 -9.38 -17.89 14.16
N LYS A 282 -9.81 -18.99 13.52
CA LYS A 282 -11.23 -19.29 13.31
C LYS A 282 -11.99 -19.24 14.64
N SER A 283 -13.03 -18.41 14.69
CA SER A 283 -13.97 -18.39 15.80
C SER A 283 -14.58 -19.78 16.07
N MET A 284 -15.01 -20.03 17.32
CA MET A 284 -15.67 -21.30 17.67
C MET A 284 -16.95 -21.54 16.86
N THR A 285 -17.63 -20.47 16.43
CA THR A 285 -18.79 -20.51 15.54
C THR A 285 -18.43 -20.96 14.12
N SER A 286 -17.34 -20.44 13.55
CA SER A 286 -16.83 -20.89 12.23
C SER A 286 -16.39 -22.36 12.26
N LYS A 287 -15.73 -22.79 13.35
CA LYS A 287 -15.35 -24.21 13.52
C LYS A 287 -16.56 -25.16 13.59
N LEU A 288 -17.71 -24.67 14.05
CA LEU A 288 -18.93 -25.46 14.16
C LEU A 288 -19.67 -25.52 12.82
N SER A 289 -19.71 -24.43 12.04
CA SER A 289 -20.30 -24.43 10.70
C SER A 289 -19.56 -25.40 9.78
N ASP A 290 -18.22 -25.35 9.74
CA ASP A 290 -17.42 -26.21 8.88
C ASP A 290 -17.66 -27.71 9.18
N LYS A 291 -17.84 -28.05 10.47
CA LYS A 291 -18.16 -29.42 10.89
C LYS A 291 -19.56 -29.86 10.48
N ILE A 292 -20.53 -28.95 10.50
CA ILE A 292 -21.90 -29.23 10.06
C ILE A 292 -21.91 -29.44 8.55
N ASP A 293 -21.21 -28.60 7.78
CA ASP A 293 -21.13 -28.73 6.33
C ASP A 293 -20.41 -30.02 5.89
N ASP A 294 -19.32 -30.42 6.57
CA ASP A 294 -18.65 -31.72 6.30
C ASP A 294 -19.54 -32.93 6.68
N LEU A 295 -20.46 -32.77 7.64
CA LEU A 295 -21.44 -33.81 7.99
C LEU A 295 -22.61 -33.87 7.00
N LEU A 296 -22.98 -32.75 6.38
CA LEU A 296 -24.09 -32.68 5.42
C LEU A 296 -23.68 -33.07 4.00
N ASN A 297 -22.39 -32.96 3.66
CA ASN A 297 -21.85 -33.24 2.33
C ASN A 297 -21.17 -34.62 2.20
N ARG A 298 -21.30 -35.50 3.20
CA ARG A 298 -20.89 -36.92 3.17
C ARG A 298 -22.08 -37.83 2.95
#